data_AF-D8TU06-F1
#
_entry.id   AF-D8TU06-F1
#
_cell.length_a   1.000
_cell.length_b   1.000
_cell.length_c   1.000
_cell.angle_alpha   90.00
_cell.angle_beta   90.00
_cell.angle_gamma   90.00
#
_symmetry.space_group_name_H-M   'P 1'
#
loop_
_entity.id
_entity.type
_entity.pdbx_description
1 polymer ?
#
loop_
_entity_poly.entity_id
_entity_poly.type
_entity_poly.pdbx_seq_one_letter_code
_entity_poly.pdbx_strand_id
1 'polypeptide(L)'
;MTPIYLPHGLLERIGEVRVLDETLVTSDAKLTPLGVCAYWALVSLAAFTLMYKLSRYYTPLIFKGYGQMTKYDQRDWDTRLGNILYPIYIVYWAARLIMAEGLFWEMGGSAMVVHHLGSLASVLSASWWGDGHCLTLWMLSTELTTPFIALRFLLDKAGLKSHPVYVVNGIAILISWTVARLLNFVPFFSVVWQHRADIPLLKPVSQVLLVVFPVILAGLNCYWYTKIVRGAIKLRTGIVLYYRHCVLGAAQDIGGLTLRVVLRTNDARSVDAALRRSIPAFNPDVKTIQKSLEDVQYYLRIPQRKPWGSMAANVANCLALAQRPDLILTGVPPAATPAAETLLDSLTTSLRKLELAVKTQQPDAVALRVSDALRTVADLELLQAPGLPFLIPKEYQSLPRLVGRAVVELTVEKRDGSLGFLDPVAGGPARTGRLVLTLDGYSAPLSAGNFLKNVMDGLYNDRPLQVNYTSIFVQGSPTLERPPVPLEILPAGRGEKQSTSELIRSQRSTYQLHTTRSVLRQSHQAEPSTVVSTYKKKKKKKKAVEGVCASRRERQAECSEGVLSRQQLAVVGVENLATS
;
A
#
# COMPACT_ATOMS: atom_id res chain seq x y z
N MET A 1 -22.29 -0.58 -2.51
CA MET A 1 -22.43 -1.99 -2.07
C MET A 1 -23.55 -2.60 -2.89
N THR A 2 -23.27 -3.67 -3.62
CA THR A 2 -24.28 -4.41 -4.39
C THR A 2 -25.35 -4.97 -3.45
N PRO A 3 -26.63 -5.03 -3.86
CA PRO A 3 -27.68 -5.63 -3.05
C PRO A 3 -27.38 -7.12 -2.85
N ILE A 4 -27.31 -7.54 -1.59
CA ILE A 4 -27.19 -8.94 -1.22
C ILE A 4 -28.58 -9.55 -1.35
N TYR A 5 -28.77 -10.43 -2.32
CA TYR A 5 -30.02 -11.18 -2.47
C TYR A 5 -30.04 -12.32 -1.44
N LEU A 6 -30.65 -12.06 -0.29
CA LEU A 6 -31.00 -13.07 0.71
C LEU A 6 -32.50 -13.31 0.68
N PRO A 7 -32.96 -14.57 0.86
CA PRO A 7 -34.37 -14.85 1.08
C PRO A 7 -34.92 -14.02 2.24
N HIS A 8 -36.13 -13.47 2.07
CA HIS A 8 -36.77 -12.63 3.09
C HIS A 8 -36.85 -13.36 4.45
N GLY A 9 -36.46 -12.67 5.53
CA GLY A 9 -36.48 -13.19 6.90
C GLY A 9 -35.43 -14.26 7.21
N LEU A 10 -34.50 -14.57 6.29
CA LEU A 10 -33.47 -15.57 6.55
C LEU A 10 -32.54 -15.15 7.71
N LEU A 11 -32.05 -13.92 7.71
CA LEU A 11 -31.18 -13.42 8.78
C LEU A 11 -31.90 -13.33 10.13
N GLU A 12 -33.20 -13.03 10.12
CA GLU A 12 -34.05 -12.99 11.32
C GLU A 12 -34.21 -14.39 11.95
N ARG A 13 -34.23 -15.44 11.13
CA ARG A 13 -34.28 -16.83 11.60
C ARG A 13 -32.93 -17.35 12.09
N ILE A 14 -31.83 -16.89 11.50
CA ILE A 14 -30.49 -17.31 11.87
C ILE A 14 -30.05 -16.65 13.20
N GLY A 15 -30.53 -15.43 13.46
CA GLY A 15 -30.17 -14.67 14.67
C GLY A 15 -28.73 -14.17 14.65
N GLU A 16 -28.24 -13.71 15.80
CA GLU A 16 -26.86 -13.24 15.93
C GLU A 16 -25.87 -14.40 15.70
N VAL A 17 -24.95 -14.23 14.75
CA VAL A 17 -23.91 -15.23 14.46
C VAL A 17 -22.57 -14.64 14.80
N ARG A 18 -21.88 -15.28 15.76
CA ARG A 18 -20.50 -14.98 16.12
C ARG A 18 -19.58 -16.15 15.81
N VAL A 19 -18.41 -15.85 15.27
CA VAL A 19 -17.35 -16.83 15.00
C VAL A 19 -16.04 -16.25 15.51
N LEU A 20 -15.39 -16.94 16.44
CA LEU A 20 -14.10 -16.53 17.01
C LEU A 20 -14.11 -15.06 17.49
N ASP A 21 -15.09 -14.72 18.32
CA ASP A 21 -15.35 -13.38 18.87
C ASP A 21 -15.74 -12.28 17.86
N GLU A 22 -15.77 -12.59 16.56
CA GLU A 22 -16.22 -11.68 15.51
C GLU A 22 -17.69 -11.88 15.18
N THR A 23 -18.45 -10.78 15.08
CA THR A 23 -19.88 -10.82 14.73
C THR A 23 -20.05 -10.80 13.21
N LEU A 24 -20.67 -11.83 12.64
CA LEU A 24 -20.97 -11.94 11.21
C LEU A 24 -22.39 -11.47 10.91
N VAL A 25 -23.34 -11.84 11.75
CA VAL A 25 -24.73 -11.38 11.71
C VAL A 25 -25.03 -10.72 13.05
N THR A 26 -25.48 -9.48 13.03
CA THR A 26 -25.85 -8.72 14.23
C THR A 26 -27.20 -9.16 14.76
N SER A 27 -27.50 -8.82 16.02
CA SER A 27 -28.78 -9.13 16.67
C SER A 27 -29.99 -8.49 15.98
N ASP A 28 -29.79 -7.42 15.20
CA ASP A 28 -30.81 -6.79 14.34
C ASP A 28 -30.87 -7.41 12.92
N ALA A 29 -30.38 -8.64 12.75
CA ALA A 29 -30.42 -9.41 11.52
C ALA A 29 -29.76 -8.71 10.32
N LYS A 30 -28.63 -8.01 10.55
CA LYS A 30 -27.81 -7.41 9.48
C LYS A 30 -26.46 -8.10 9.37
N LEU A 31 -25.96 -8.22 8.14
CA LEU A 31 -24.59 -8.70 7.90
C LEU A 31 -23.58 -7.59 8.19
N THR A 32 -22.58 -7.90 9.01
CA THR A 32 -21.40 -7.02 9.13
C THR A 32 -20.58 -7.06 7.85
N PRO A 33 -19.65 -6.11 7.60
CA PRO A 33 -18.78 -6.16 6.43
C PRO A 33 -18.02 -7.50 6.31
N LEU A 34 -17.60 -8.08 7.44
CA LEU A 34 -16.98 -9.41 7.48
C LEU A 34 -18.00 -10.51 7.16
N GLY A 35 -19.23 -10.40 7.68
CA GLY A 35 -20.34 -11.28 7.35
C GLY A 35 -20.67 -11.30 5.86
N VAL A 36 -20.65 -10.16 5.18
CA VAL A 36 -20.84 -10.07 3.72
C VAL A 36 -19.74 -10.82 2.97
N CYS A 37 -18.48 -10.66 3.37
CA CYS A 37 -17.37 -11.40 2.77
C CYS A 37 -17.51 -12.91 2.99
N ALA A 38 -17.88 -13.33 4.21
CA ALA A 38 -18.07 -14.73 4.56
C ALA A 38 -19.23 -15.36 3.78
N TYR A 39 -20.35 -14.65 3.66
CA TYR A 39 -21.51 -15.08 2.88
C TYR A 39 -21.14 -15.38 1.43
N TRP A 40 -20.50 -14.44 0.73
CA TRP A 40 -20.13 -14.63 -0.67
C TRP A 40 -19.09 -15.74 -0.84
N ALA A 41 -18.12 -15.87 0.05
CA ALA A 41 -17.15 -16.96 0.01
C ALA A 41 -17.83 -18.34 0.12
N LEU A 42 -18.77 -18.49 1.05
CA LEU A 42 -19.53 -19.74 1.25
C LEU A 42 -20.47 -20.04 0.09
N VAL A 43 -21.19 -19.03 -0.41
CA VAL A 43 -22.09 -19.18 -1.57
C VAL A 43 -21.32 -19.63 -2.80
N SER A 44 -20.16 -19.02 -3.08
CA SER A 44 -19.32 -19.43 -4.22
C SER A 44 -18.83 -20.87 -4.09
N LEU A 45 -18.40 -21.30 -2.90
CA LEU A 45 -17.97 -22.67 -2.65
C LEU A 45 -19.12 -23.68 -2.79
N ALA A 46 -20.29 -23.33 -2.26
CA ALA A 46 -21.50 -24.16 -2.33
C ALA A 46 -22.00 -24.28 -3.77
N ALA A 47 -22.05 -23.19 -4.53
CA ALA A 47 -22.44 -23.17 -5.93
C ALA A 47 -21.50 -24.03 -6.78
N PHE A 48 -20.18 -23.91 -6.60
CA PHE A 48 -19.19 -24.75 -7.28
C PHE A 48 -19.42 -26.25 -6.99
N THR A 49 -19.56 -26.60 -5.70
CA THR A 49 -19.78 -27.98 -5.27
C THR A 49 -21.09 -28.56 -5.80
N LEU A 50 -22.16 -27.75 -5.77
CA LEU A 50 -23.48 -28.14 -6.26
C LEU A 50 -23.43 -28.43 -7.76
N MET A 51 -22.82 -27.56 -8.55
CA MET A 51 -22.75 -27.72 -10.00
C MET A 51 -21.97 -28.98 -10.39
N TYR A 52 -20.90 -29.30 -9.68
CA TYR A 52 -20.14 -30.54 -9.87
C TYR A 52 -20.93 -31.80 -9.47
N LYS A 53 -21.77 -31.72 -8.45
CA LYS A 53 -22.63 -32.84 -8.03
C LYS A 53 -23.84 -33.03 -8.93
N LEU A 54 -24.36 -31.95 -9.52
CA LEU A 54 -25.52 -31.98 -10.40
C LEU A 54 -25.20 -32.53 -11.78
N SER A 55 -23.91 -32.55 -12.16
CA SER A 55 -23.49 -32.95 -13.50
C SER A 55 -23.90 -34.34 -13.91
N ARG A 56 -23.83 -35.32 -13.00
CA ARG A 56 -24.30 -36.68 -13.25
C ARG A 56 -25.77 -36.79 -13.66
N TYR A 57 -26.60 -35.81 -13.33
CA TYR A 57 -28.03 -35.85 -13.62
C TYR A 57 -28.39 -35.21 -14.96
N TYR A 58 -27.67 -34.17 -15.37
CA TYR A 58 -27.94 -33.49 -16.63
C TYR A 58 -27.09 -34.00 -17.81
N THR A 59 -25.93 -34.61 -17.57
CA THR A 59 -25.11 -35.26 -18.61
C THR A 59 -25.90 -36.26 -19.48
N PRO A 60 -26.70 -37.19 -18.92
CA PRO A 60 -27.50 -38.12 -19.73
C PRO A 60 -28.63 -37.45 -20.53
N LEU A 61 -29.09 -36.26 -20.13
CA LEU A 61 -30.13 -35.51 -20.85
C LEU A 61 -29.58 -34.87 -22.13
N ILE A 62 -28.30 -34.51 -22.12
CA ILE A 62 -27.63 -33.81 -23.21
C ILE A 62 -26.95 -34.81 -24.15
N PHE A 63 -26.34 -35.87 -23.62
CA PHE A 63 -25.60 -36.87 -24.38
C PHE A 63 -26.33 -38.21 -24.43
N LYS A 64 -27.06 -38.45 -25.52
CA LYS A 64 -27.86 -39.68 -25.73
C LYS A 64 -27.04 -40.98 -25.68
N GLY A 65 -25.73 -40.93 -25.93
CA GLY A 65 -24.81 -42.08 -25.83
C GLY A 65 -24.30 -42.42 -24.43
N TYR A 66 -24.60 -41.60 -23.41
CA TYR A 66 -24.09 -41.75 -22.05
C TYR A 66 -24.47 -43.11 -21.41
N GLY A 67 -25.70 -43.59 -21.65
CA GLY A 67 -26.18 -44.86 -21.11
C GLY A 67 -25.44 -46.10 -21.63
N GLN A 68 -24.69 -45.97 -22.73
CA GLN A 68 -23.94 -47.07 -23.36
C GLN A 68 -22.46 -47.12 -22.92
N MET A 69 -22.02 -46.13 -22.16
CA MET A 69 -20.63 -45.99 -21.71
C MET A 69 -20.34 -46.87 -20.49
N THR A 70 -19.06 -47.20 -20.28
CA THR A 70 -18.64 -47.87 -19.05
C THR A 70 -18.84 -46.96 -17.84
N LYS A 71 -18.94 -47.53 -16.63
CA LYS A 71 -19.04 -46.72 -15.38
C LYS A 71 -17.84 -45.77 -15.19
N TYR A 72 -16.67 -46.14 -15.70
CA TYR A 72 -15.48 -45.30 -15.66
C TYR A 72 -15.65 -44.09 -16.59
N ASP A 73 -16.09 -44.32 -17.82
CA ASP A 73 -16.30 -43.28 -18.83
C ASP A 73 -17.45 -42.36 -18.42
N GLN A 74 -18.55 -42.89 -17.88
CA GLN A 74 -19.65 -42.09 -17.33
C GLN A 74 -19.16 -41.12 -16.26
N ARG A 75 -18.28 -41.57 -15.35
CA ARG A 75 -17.69 -40.72 -14.32
C ARG A 75 -16.79 -39.64 -14.90
N ASP A 76 -16.03 -39.93 -15.97
CA ASP A 76 -15.24 -38.92 -16.69
C ASP A 76 -16.17 -37.87 -17.33
N TRP A 77 -17.22 -38.33 -18.02
CA TRP A 77 -18.23 -37.50 -18.67
C TRP A 77 -19.01 -36.61 -17.71
N ASP A 78 -19.30 -37.09 -16.51
CA ASP A 78 -19.92 -36.30 -15.45
C ASP A 78 -19.09 -35.07 -15.09
N THR A 79 -17.76 -35.10 -15.23
CA THR A 79 -16.94 -33.92 -14.90
C THR A 79 -16.89 -32.89 -16.04
N ARG A 80 -17.11 -33.30 -17.29
CA ARG A 80 -16.87 -32.47 -18.49
C ARG A 80 -17.81 -31.27 -18.58
N LEU A 81 -19.11 -31.46 -18.43
CA LEU A 81 -20.07 -30.35 -18.52
C LEU A 81 -19.92 -29.35 -17.38
N GLY A 82 -19.65 -29.81 -16.16
CA GLY A 82 -19.34 -28.93 -15.03
C GLY A 82 -18.12 -28.05 -15.32
N ASN A 83 -17.11 -28.63 -15.97
CA ASN A 83 -15.91 -27.93 -16.42
C ASN A 83 -16.16 -26.99 -17.61
N ILE A 84 -17.28 -27.08 -18.35
CA ILE A 84 -17.63 -26.15 -19.44
C ILE A 84 -18.48 -24.99 -18.92
N LEU A 85 -19.52 -25.29 -18.14
CA LEU A 85 -20.46 -24.27 -17.66
C LEU A 85 -19.82 -23.31 -16.66
N TYR A 86 -18.88 -23.80 -15.83
CA TYR A 86 -18.23 -22.98 -14.82
C TYR A 86 -17.31 -21.90 -15.41
N PRO A 87 -16.38 -22.20 -16.34
CA PRO A 87 -15.56 -21.16 -16.98
C PRO A 87 -16.39 -20.17 -17.80
N ILE A 88 -17.45 -20.62 -18.48
CA ILE A 88 -18.35 -19.72 -19.21
C ILE A 88 -19.01 -18.73 -18.24
N TYR A 89 -19.51 -19.21 -17.11
CA TYR A 89 -20.09 -18.37 -16.06
C TYR A 89 -19.07 -17.36 -15.52
N ILE A 90 -17.84 -17.79 -15.19
CA ILE A 90 -16.78 -16.89 -14.70
C ILE A 90 -16.42 -15.85 -15.75
N VAL A 91 -16.24 -16.25 -17.02
CA VAL A 91 -15.87 -15.33 -18.10
C VAL A 91 -16.99 -14.33 -18.37
N TYR A 92 -18.26 -14.75 -18.32
CA TYR A 92 -19.41 -13.85 -18.41
C TYR A 92 -19.40 -12.80 -17.28
N TRP A 93 -19.22 -13.24 -16.03
CA TRP A 93 -19.19 -12.31 -14.89
C TRP A 93 -17.96 -11.40 -14.90
N ALA A 94 -16.79 -11.93 -15.26
CA ALA A 94 -15.57 -11.13 -15.42
C ALA A 94 -15.74 -10.08 -16.52
N ALA A 95 -16.29 -10.46 -17.68
CA ALA A 95 -16.56 -9.56 -18.78
C ALA A 95 -17.58 -8.48 -18.38
N ARG A 96 -18.64 -8.85 -17.63
CA ARG A 96 -19.62 -7.90 -17.10
C ARG A 96 -18.99 -6.90 -16.12
N LEU A 97 -18.20 -7.36 -15.15
CA LEU A 97 -17.53 -6.48 -14.18
C LEU A 97 -16.52 -5.54 -14.86
N ILE A 98 -15.83 -6.02 -15.90
CA ILE A 98 -14.89 -5.21 -16.70
C ILE A 98 -15.64 -4.13 -17.49
N MET A 99 -16.71 -4.50 -18.20
CA MET A 99 -17.40 -3.60 -19.14
C MET A 99 -18.42 -2.68 -18.48
N ALA A 100 -19.20 -3.18 -17.52
CA ALA A 100 -20.30 -2.44 -16.91
C ALA A 100 -19.88 -1.60 -15.69
N GLU A 101 -18.84 -2.03 -14.95
CA GLU A 101 -18.43 -1.38 -13.69
C GLU A 101 -17.07 -0.69 -13.77
N GLY A 102 -16.40 -0.71 -14.93
CA GLY A 102 -15.13 -0.01 -15.15
C GLY A 102 -13.95 -0.54 -14.33
N LEU A 103 -14.08 -1.72 -13.73
CA LEU A 103 -13.10 -2.33 -12.80
C LEU A 103 -11.91 -3.01 -13.52
N PHE A 104 -11.73 -2.77 -14.82
CA PHE A 104 -10.73 -3.43 -15.67
C PHE A 104 -9.32 -3.40 -15.08
N TRP A 105 -8.85 -2.22 -14.67
CA TRP A 105 -7.50 -2.05 -14.14
C TRP A 105 -7.35 -2.59 -12.72
N GLU A 106 -8.41 -2.56 -11.92
CA GLU A 106 -8.40 -3.06 -10.55
C GLU A 106 -8.38 -4.58 -10.49
N MET A 107 -8.94 -5.25 -11.50
CA MET A 107 -8.95 -6.70 -11.64
C MET A 107 -7.75 -7.26 -12.41
N GLY A 108 -6.69 -6.48 -12.64
CA GLY A 108 -5.44 -6.98 -13.25
C GLY A 108 -5.26 -6.70 -14.75
N GLY A 109 -6.18 -5.96 -15.38
CA GLY A 109 -6.04 -5.44 -16.74
C GLY A 109 -5.94 -6.50 -17.83
N SER A 110 -5.21 -6.18 -18.91
CA SER A 110 -5.10 -7.04 -20.11
C SER A 110 -4.54 -8.43 -19.80
N ALA A 111 -3.66 -8.56 -18.80
CA ALA A 111 -3.08 -9.83 -18.42
C ALA A 111 -4.12 -10.84 -17.91
N MET A 112 -5.14 -10.36 -17.18
CA MET A 112 -6.24 -11.21 -16.71
C MET A 112 -7.19 -11.60 -17.82
N VAL A 113 -7.39 -10.74 -18.82
CA VAL A 113 -8.16 -11.08 -20.03
C VAL A 113 -7.47 -12.19 -20.82
N VAL A 114 -6.15 -12.05 -21.06
CA VAL A 114 -5.36 -13.08 -21.75
C VAL A 114 -5.39 -14.41 -20.99
N HIS A 115 -5.24 -14.36 -19.65
CA HIS A 115 -5.34 -15.53 -18.79
C HIS A 115 -6.70 -16.24 -18.92
N HIS A 116 -7.81 -15.53 -18.79
CA HIS A 116 -9.14 -16.15 -18.81
C HIS A 116 -9.57 -16.60 -20.20
N LEU A 117 -9.29 -15.83 -21.26
CA LEU A 117 -9.62 -16.24 -22.62
C LEU A 117 -8.81 -17.47 -23.06
N GLY A 118 -7.51 -17.52 -22.74
CA GLY A 118 -6.70 -18.69 -23.06
C GLY A 118 -7.07 -19.92 -22.23
N SER A 119 -7.45 -19.73 -20.96
CA SER A 119 -7.93 -20.83 -20.10
C SER A 119 -9.28 -21.36 -20.59
N LEU A 120 -10.20 -20.47 -20.98
CA LEU A 120 -11.48 -20.86 -21.58
C LEU A 120 -11.25 -21.61 -22.90
N ALA A 121 -10.39 -21.10 -23.79
CA ALA A 121 -10.04 -21.77 -25.03
C ALA A 121 -9.44 -23.17 -24.79
N SER A 122 -8.58 -23.32 -23.79
CA SER A 122 -7.98 -24.60 -23.41
C SER A 122 -9.03 -25.61 -22.94
N VAL A 123 -9.94 -25.18 -22.06
CA VAL A 123 -11.01 -26.06 -21.54
C VAL A 123 -12.03 -26.41 -22.62
N LEU A 124 -12.42 -25.45 -23.47
CA LEU A 124 -13.33 -25.70 -24.59
C LEU A 124 -12.70 -26.63 -25.63
N SER A 125 -11.44 -26.40 -26.02
CA SER A 125 -10.73 -27.23 -26.99
C SER A 125 -10.62 -28.68 -26.50
N ALA A 126 -10.13 -28.86 -25.26
CA ALA A 126 -10.05 -30.18 -24.66
C ALA A 126 -11.44 -30.83 -24.62
N SER A 127 -12.45 -30.14 -24.08
CA SER A 127 -13.82 -30.65 -23.95
C SER A 127 -14.45 -31.06 -25.28
N TRP A 128 -14.21 -30.29 -26.34
CA TRP A 128 -14.81 -30.48 -27.66
C TRP A 128 -14.15 -31.62 -28.44
N TRP A 129 -12.80 -31.64 -28.47
CA TRP A 129 -12.05 -32.63 -29.25
C TRP A 129 -11.77 -33.92 -28.49
N GLY A 130 -11.91 -33.90 -27.16
CA GLY A 130 -11.62 -35.03 -26.29
C GLY A 130 -10.13 -35.33 -26.12
N ASP A 131 -9.24 -34.45 -26.61
CA ASP A 131 -7.79 -34.60 -26.56
C ASP A 131 -7.17 -33.71 -25.45
N GLY A 132 -6.04 -34.14 -24.87
CA GLY A 132 -5.32 -33.37 -23.84
C GLY A 132 -6.07 -33.14 -22.51
N HIS A 133 -7.21 -33.81 -22.26
CA HIS A 133 -8.08 -33.61 -21.08
C HIS A 133 -7.34 -33.62 -19.75
N CYS A 134 -6.58 -34.69 -19.49
CA CYS A 134 -5.90 -34.86 -18.19
C CYS A 134 -4.91 -33.72 -17.90
N LEU A 135 -4.20 -33.24 -18.93
CA LEU A 135 -3.23 -32.15 -18.77
C LEU A 135 -3.93 -30.79 -18.62
N THR A 136 -5.06 -30.58 -19.30
CA THR A 136 -5.90 -29.39 -19.10
C THR A 136 -6.51 -29.36 -17.70
N LEU A 137 -7.01 -30.49 -17.20
CA LEU A 137 -7.52 -30.63 -15.83
C LEU A 137 -6.42 -30.43 -14.78
N TRP A 138 -5.22 -30.95 -15.04
CA TRP A 138 -4.05 -30.65 -14.22
C TRP A 138 -3.85 -29.14 -14.14
N MET A 139 -3.82 -28.44 -15.27
CA MET A 139 -3.62 -26.99 -15.29
C MET A 139 -4.74 -26.25 -14.53
N LEU A 140 -5.97 -26.75 -14.57
CA LEU A 140 -7.11 -26.19 -13.85
C LEU A 140 -6.95 -26.28 -12.32
N SER A 141 -6.13 -27.18 -11.78
CA SER A 141 -5.81 -27.22 -10.35
C SER A 141 -5.16 -25.92 -9.84
N THR A 142 -4.59 -25.11 -10.73
CA THR A 142 -4.05 -23.77 -10.40
C THR A 142 -5.13 -22.78 -9.95
N GLU A 143 -6.40 -23.04 -10.26
CA GLU A 143 -7.56 -22.26 -9.79
C GLU A 143 -7.83 -22.45 -8.29
N LEU A 144 -7.16 -23.39 -7.62
CA LEU A 144 -7.23 -23.55 -6.16
C LEU A 144 -6.88 -22.25 -5.41
N THR A 145 -6.08 -21.37 -6.01
CA THR A 145 -5.73 -20.07 -5.41
C THR A 145 -6.86 -19.04 -5.47
N THR A 146 -7.80 -19.19 -6.40
CA THR A 146 -8.82 -18.20 -6.77
C THR A 146 -9.76 -17.84 -5.61
N PRO A 147 -10.25 -18.79 -4.78
CA PRO A 147 -11.04 -18.45 -3.59
C PRO A 147 -10.32 -17.51 -2.61
N PHE A 148 -9.01 -17.67 -2.44
CA PHE A 148 -8.23 -16.84 -1.55
C PHE A 148 -8.05 -15.42 -2.10
N ILE A 149 -7.82 -15.29 -3.41
CA ILE A 149 -7.69 -13.99 -4.09
C ILE A 149 -9.02 -13.24 -4.07
N ALA A 150 -10.12 -13.94 -4.34
CA ALA A 150 -11.47 -13.38 -4.30
C ALA A 150 -11.83 -12.90 -2.89
N LEU A 151 -11.58 -13.73 -1.87
CA LEU A 151 -11.79 -13.33 -0.47
C LEU A 151 -10.95 -12.10 -0.11
N ARG A 152 -9.69 -12.03 -0.57
CA ARG A 152 -8.83 -10.86 -0.34
C ARG A 152 -9.40 -9.58 -0.95
N PHE A 153 -9.89 -9.68 -2.17
CA PHE A 153 -10.53 -8.56 -2.85
C PHE A 153 -11.79 -8.10 -2.11
N LEU A 154 -12.64 -9.03 -1.69
CA LEU A 154 -13.84 -8.72 -0.89
C LEU A 154 -13.48 -8.02 0.41
N LEU A 155 -12.51 -8.54 1.16
CA LEU A 155 -12.03 -7.93 2.40
C LEU A 155 -11.44 -6.53 2.16
N ASP A 156 -10.73 -6.32 1.05
CA ASP A 156 -10.23 -4.99 0.67
C ASP A 156 -11.38 -4.01 0.40
N LYS A 157 -12.35 -4.40 -0.43
CA LYS A 157 -13.51 -3.56 -0.75
C LYS A 157 -14.43 -3.31 0.44
N ALA A 158 -14.44 -4.22 1.42
CA ALA A 158 -15.10 -4.05 2.71
C ALA A 158 -14.32 -3.15 3.69
N GLY A 159 -13.12 -2.68 3.34
CA GLY A 159 -12.28 -1.85 4.19
C GLY A 159 -11.51 -2.61 5.28
N LEU A 160 -11.46 -3.94 5.21
CA LEU A 160 -10.95 -4.84 6.26
C LEU A 160 -9.47 -5.22 6.08
N LYS A 161 -8.65 -4.34 5.50
CA LYS A 161 -7.21 -4.62 5.25
C LYS A 161 -6.37 -4.82 6.52
N SER A 162 -6.78 -4.23 7.64
CA SER A 162 -6.13 -4.37 8.95
C SER A 162 -6.64 -5.57 9.76
N HIS A 163 -7.71 -6.22 9.30
CA HIS A 163 -8.33 -7.33 10.02
C HIS A 163 -7.44 -8.57 10.00
N PRO A 164 -7.32 -9.35 11.10
CA PRO A 164 -6.47 -10.56 11.14
C PRO A 164 -6.75 -11.54 10.00
N VAL A 165 -8.02 -11.71 9.62
CA VAL A 165 -8.44 -12.56 8.49
C VAL A 165 -7.79 -12.12 7.17
N TYR A 166 -7.57 -10.82 6.95
CA TYR A 166 -6.87 -10.32 5.76
C TYR A 166 -5.38 -10.70 5.78
N VAL A 167 -4.74 -10.71 6.94
CA VAL A 167 -3.33 -11.13 7.08
C VAL A 167 -3.18 -12.63 6.88
N VAL A 168 -4.02 -13.43 7.55
CA VAL A 168 -4.04 -14.90 7.43
C VAL A 168 -4.34 -15.32 5.99
N ASN A 169 -5.32 -14.69 5.34
CA ASN A 169 -5.60 -14.90 3.93
C ASN A 169 -4.39 -14.56 3.03
N GLY A 170 -3.63 -13.50 3.35
CA GLY A 170 -2.41 -13.16 2.62
C GLY A 170 -1.32 -14.23 2.70
N ILE A 171 -1.16 -14.86 3.88
CA ILE A 171 -0.24 -15.99 4.07
C ILE A 171 -0.77 -17.22 3.31
N ALA A 172 -2.07 -17.49 3.36
CA ALA A 172 -2.68 -18.58 2.60
C ALA A 172 -2.51 -18.40 1.09
N ILE A 173 -2.61 -17.17 0.56
CA ILE A 173 -2.30 -16.88 -0.84
C ILE A 173 -0.83 -17.17 -1.15
N LEU A 174 0.11 -16.75 -0.30
CA LEU A 174 1.54 -17.01 -0.54
C LEU A 174 1.81 -18.51 -0.65
N ILE A 175 1.33 -19.31 0.30
CA ILE A 175 1.54 -20.77 0.35
C ILE A 175 0.85 -21.44 -0.85
N SER A 176 -0.44 -21.16 -1.06
CA SER A 176 -1.21 -21.78 -2.14
C SER A 176 -0.66 -21.40 -3.51
N TRP A 177 -0.17 -20.18 -3.71
CA TRP A 177 0.44 -19.75 -4.97
C TRP A 177 1.77 -20.46 -5.24
N THR A 178 2.62 -20.63 -4.22
CA THR A 178 3.87 -21.38 -4.38
C THR A 178 3.60 -22.82 -4.83
N VAL A 179 2.67 -23.50 -4.16
CA VAL A 179 2.36 -24.91 -4.46
C VAL A 179 1.63 -25.03 -5.79
N ALA A 180 0.46 -24.38 -5.94
CA ALA A 180 -0.44 -24.60 -7.06
C ALA A 180 -0.02 -23.86 -8.34
N ARG A 181 0.72 -22.74 -8.25
CA ARG A 181 1.03 -21.86 -9.39
C ARG A 181 2.51 -21.71 -9.74
N LEU A 182 3.43 -22.20 -8.91
CA LEU A 182 4.86 -22.29 -9.25
C LEU A 182 5.33 -23.74 -9.33
N LEU A 183 5.24 -24.46 -8.21
CA LEU A 183 5.75 -25.84 -8.14
C LEU A 183 5.00 -26.78 -9.07
N ASN A 184 3.69 -26.56 -9.28
CA ASN A 184 2.85 -27.36 -10.16
C ASN A 184 3.29 -27.36 -11.64
N PHE A 185 3.93 -26.28 -12.11
CA PHE A 185 4.37 -26.17 -13.51
C PHE A 185 5.59 -27.05 -13.81
N VAL A 186 6.43 -27.32 -12.82
CA VAL A 186 7.65 -28.14 -12.99
C VAL A 186 7.31 -29.60 -13.40
N PRO A 187 6.49 -30.35 -12.65
CA PRO A 187 6.09 -31.69 -13.05
C PRO A 187 5.22 -31.66 -14.30
N PHE A 188 4.36 -30.65 -14.48
CA PHE A 188 3.56 -30.50 -15.70
C PHE A 188 4.45 -30.46 -16.96
N PHE A 189 5.44 -29.57 -17.01
CA PHE A 189 6.33 -29.48 -18.17
C PHE A 189 7.22 -30.72 -18.32
N SER A 190 7.58 -31.39 -17.22
CA SER A 190 8.30 -32.66 -17.27
C SER A 190 7.48 -33.75 -17.98
N VAL A 191 6.19 -33.88 -17.64
CA VAL A 191 5.28 -34.83 -18.28
C VAL A 191 5.07 -34.48 -19.75
N VAL A 192 4.82 -33.20 -20.08
CA VAL A 192 4.70 -32.74 -21.48
C VAL A 192 5.97 -33.07 -22.28
N TRP A 193 7.15 -32.90 -21.69
CA TRP A 193 8.42 -33.25 -22.33
C TRP A 193 8.60 -34.75 -22.54
N GLN A 194 8.22 -35.57 -21.57
CA GLN A 194 8.28 -37.03 -21.68
C GLN A 194 7.36 -37.54 -22.80
N HIS A 195 6.16 -36.96 -22.90
CA HIS A 195 5.14 -37.28 -23.91
C HIS A 195 5.24 -36.44 -25.19
N ARG A 196 6.37 -35.78 -25.45
CA ARG A 196 6.53 -34.89 -26.62
C ARG A 196 6.31 -35.58 -27.97
N ALA A 197 6.52 -36.90 -28.03
CA ALA A 197 6.27 -37.69 -29.24
C ALA A 197 4.77 -37.87 -29.53
N ASP A 198 3.91 -37.75 -28.51
CA ASP A 198 2.47 -37.91 -28.61
C ASP A 198 1.76 -36.58 -28.96
N ILE A 199 2.43 -35.44 -28.73
CA ILE A 199 1.87 -34.10 -28.99
C ILE A 199 1.41 -33.90 -30.44
N PRO A 200 2.17 -34.33 -31.49
CA PRO A 200 1.72 -34.21 -32.87
C PRO A 200 0.42 -34.96 -33.21
N LEU A 201 -0.01 -35.91 -32.36
CA LEU A 201 -1.26 -36.65 -32.54
C LEU A 201 -2.50 -35.82 -32.14
N LEU A 202 -2.31 -34.76 -31.36
CA LEU A 202 -3.37 -33.84 -30.94
C LEU A 202 -3.77 -32.91 -32.08
N LYS A 203 -4.96 -32.30 -31.98
CA LYS A 203 -5.36 -31.26 -32.94
C LYS A 203 -4.42 -30.04 -32.86
N PRO A 204 -4.12 -29.35 -33.98
CA PRO A 204 -3.19 -28.21 -33.97
C PRO A 204 -3.52 -27.13 -32.93
N VAL A 205 -4.82 -26.87 -32.71
CA VAL A 205 -5.29 -25.94 -31.66
C VAL A 205 -4.92 -26.45 -30.27
N SER A 206 -5.18 -27.72 -29.98
CA SER A 206 -4.83 -28.37 -28.71
C SER A 206 -3.31 -28.42 -28.50
N GLN A 207 -2.50 -28.57 -29.55
CA GLN A 207 -1.03 -28.50 -29.45
C GLN A 207 -0.57 -27.12 -28.96
N VAL A 208 -1.08 -26.04 -29.57
CA VAL A 208 -0.73 -24.66 -29.18
C VAL A 208 -1.19 -24.38 -27.75
N LEU A 209 -2.42 -24.77 -27.40
CA LEU A 209 -2.98 -24.55 -26.07
C LEU A 209 -2.31 -25.41 -24.98
N LEU A 210 -1.74 -26.56 -25.32
CA LEU A 210 -1.05 -27.42 -24.38
C LEU A 210 0.41 -27.01 -24.14
N VAL A 211 1.08 -26.44 -25.15
CA VAL A 211 2.51 -26.13 -25.08
C VAL A 211 2.76 -24.63 -24.88
N VAL A 212 2.19 -23.78 -25.73
CA VAL A 212 2.49 -22.34 -25.73
C VAL A 212 1.78 -21.64 -24.59
N PHE A 213 0.50 -21.94 -24.38
CA PHE A 213 -0.30 -21.22 -23.38
C PHE A 213 0.18 -21.45 -21.93
N PRO A 214 0.56 -22.67 -21.49
CA PRO A 214 1.12 -22.89 -20.16
C PRO A 214 2.44 -22.16 -19.92
N VAL A 215 3.26 -21.95 -20.96
CA VAL A 215 4.49 -21.15 -20.85
C VAL A 215 4.16 -19.69 -20.56
N ILE A 216 3.19 -19.12 -21.28
CA ILE A 216 2.68 -17.76 -21.02
C ILE A 216 2.11 -17.68 -19.60
N LEU A 217 1.32 -18.68 -19.19
CA LEU A 217 0.71 -18.74 -17.87
C LEU A 217 1.75 -18.84 -16.74
N ALA A 218 2.81 -19.63 -16.94
CA ALA A 218 3.94 -19.71 -16.00
C ALA A 218 4.63 -18.35 -15.84
N GLY A 219 4.90 -17.65 -16.94
CA GLY A 219 5.48 -16.30 -16.91
C GLY A 219 4.60 -15.30 -16.16
N LEU A 220 3.29 -15.36 -16.37
CA LEU A 220 2.33 -14.50 -15.71
C LEU A 220 2.20 -14.81 -14.20
N ASN A 221 2.24 -16.10 -13.83
CA ASN A 221 2.26 -16.54 -12.44
C ASN A 221 3.53 -16.11 -11.70
N CYS A 222 4.69 -16.14 -12.37
CA CYS A 222 5.93 -15.57 -11.83
C CYS A 222 5.79 -14.06 -11.60
N TYR A 223 5.25 -13.32 -12.55
CA TYR A 223 4.99 -11.88 -12.42
C TYR A 223 4.14 -11.57 -11.18
N TRP A 224 2.99 -12.22 -11.02
CA TRP A 224 2.13 -11.99 -9.86
C TRP A 224 2.77 -12.47 -8.55
N TYR A 225 3.54 -13.56 -8.57
CA TYR A 225 4.27 -14.03 -7.40
C TYR A 225 5.26 -12.97 -6.89
N THR A 226 5.93 -12.22 -7.78
CA THR A 226 6.79 -11.11 -7.34
C THR A 226 6.01 -10.04 -6.55
N LYS A 227 4.75 -9.77 -6.92
CA LYS A 227 3.88 -8.84 -6.17
C LYS A 227 3.48 -9.40 -4.82
N ILE A 228 3.13 -10.69 -4.76
CA ILE A 228 2.74 -11.38 -3.53
C ILE A 228 3.91 -11.40 -2.54
N VAL A 229 5.11 -11.78 -3.00
CA VAL A 229 6.33 -11.81 -2.18
C VAL A 229 6.70 -10.40 -1.70
N ARG A 230 6.62 -9.37 -2.55
CA ARG A 230 6.81 -7.98 -2.10
C ARG A 230 5.81 -7.57 -1.03
N GLY A 231 4.56 -8.01 -1.13
CA GLY A 231 3.54 -7.82 -0.09
C GLY A 231 3.89 -8.55 1.22
N ALA A 232 4.34 -9.80 1.15
CA ALA A 232 4.75 -10.59 2.31
C ALA A 232 6.03 -10.06 2.98
N ILE A 233 6.99 -9.54 2.21
CA ILE A 233 8.19 -8.90 2.76
C ILE A 233 7.82 -7.66 3.56
N LYS A 234 6.85 -6.86 3.11
CA LYS A 234 6.34 -5.71 3.88
C LYS A 234 5.71 -6.14 5.22
N LEU A 235 5.09 -7.32 5.28
CA LEU A 235 4.61 -7.93 6.53
C LEU A 235 5.78 -8.35 7.43
N ARG A 236 6.83 -8.99 6.89
CA ARG A 236 8.01 -9.42 7.67
C ARG A 236 8.80 -8.24 8.23
N THR A 237 9.01 -7.16 7.49
CA THR A 237 9.67 -5.97 8.04
C THR A 237 8.83 -5.32 9.14
N GLY A 238 7.49 -5.33 9.04
CA GLY A 238 6.59 -4.93 10.13
C GLY A 238 6.67 -5.85 11.37
N ILE A 239 6.69 -7.17 11.18
CA ILE A 239 6.73 -8.17 12.26
C ILE A 239 8.12 -8.28 12.93
N VAL A 240 9.21 -8.17 12.17
CA VAL A 240 10.58 -8.16 12.73
C VAL A 240 10.84 -6.87 13.51
N LEU A 241 10.27 -5.74 13.08
CA LEU A 241 10.25 -4.51 13.87
C LEU A 241 9.45 -4.70 15.16
N TYR A 242 8.31 -5.40 15.13
CA TYR A 242 7.49 -5.72 16.30
C TYR A 242 8.21 -6.64 17.32
N TYR A 243 8.84 -7.73 16.87
CA TYR A 243 9.55 -8.67 17.75
C TYR A 243 10.82 -8.07 18.37
N ARG A 244 11.55 -7.23 17.62
CA ARG A 244 12.71 -6.50 18.15
C ARG A 244 12.30 -5.42 19.17
N HIS A 245 11.09 -4.89 19.05
CA HIS A 245 10.49 -3.96 20.02
C HIS A 245 9.98 -4.66 21.30
N CYS A 246 9.46 -5.90 21.22
CA CYS A 246 9.00 -6.65 22.40
C CYS A 246 10.14 -7.22 23.25
N VAL A 247 11.24 -7.69 22.64
CA VAL A 247 12.34 -8.33 23.37
C VAL A 247 13.41 -7.33 23.84
N LEU A 248 13.58 -6.18 23.16
CA LEU A 248 14.46 -5.09 23.63
C LEU A 248 13.69 -3.94 24.32
N GLY A 249 12.36 -3.87 24.21
CA GLY A 249 11.54 -2.86 24.86
C GLY A 249 11.22 -3.13 26.33
N ALA A 250 11.48 -4.34 26.84
CA ALA A 250 11.37 -4.63 28.27
C ALA A 250 12.52 -4.03 29.11
N ALA A 251 13.55 -3.45 28.48
CA ALA A 251 14.74 -2.92 29.15
C ALA A 251 14.88 -1.38 29.11
N GLN A 252 13.86 -0.63 28.66
CA GLN A 252 14.00 0.81 28.47
C GLN A 252 12.72 1.62 28.77
N ASP A 253 12.09 1.33 29.91
CA ASP A 253 11.27 2.31 30.64
C ASP A 253 12.18 3.22 31.48
N ILE A 254 13.01 4.02 30.81
CA ILE A 254 13.73 5.12 31.46
C ILE A 254 13.53 6.38 30.62
N GLY A 255 12.54 7.18 30.99
CA GLY A 255 12.58 8.66 31.04
C GLY A 255 13.17 9.48 29.88
N GLY A 256 13.29 8.94 28.67
CA GLY A 256 13.93 9.62 27.54
C GLY A 256 12.95 9.94 26.43
N LEU A 257 12.53 11.21 26.33
CA LEU A 257 11.73 11.72 25.22
C LEU A 257 12.49 11.49 23.90
N THR A 258 12.03 10.53 23.09
CA THR A 258 12.71 10.10 21.86
C THR A 258 11.91 10.59 20.65
N LEU A 259 12.48 11.49 19.84
CA LEU A 259 11.89 11.88 18.57
C LEU A 259 12.18 10.80 17.54
N ARG A 260 11.16 10.12 17.01
CA ARG A 260 11.29 9.16 15.90
C ARG A 260 10.76 9.78 14.61
N VAL A 261 11.66 10.14 13.70
CA VAL A 261 11.28 10.58 12.35
C VAL A 261 11.25 9.36 11.44
N VAL A 262 10.08 8.99 10.91
CA VAL A 262 9.95 7.89 9.93
C VAL A 262 10.04 8.46 8.52
N LEU A 263 11.10 8.10 7.80
CA LEU A 263 11.28 8.51 6.41
C LEU A 263 10.51 7.56 5.49
N ARG A 264 9.30 7.96 5.04
CA ARG A 264 8.58 7.22 3.98
C ARG A 264 9.14 7.62 2.62
N THR A 265 10.20 6.94 2.19
CA THR A 265 10.87 7.23 0.89
C THR A 265 10.12 6.70 -0.34
N ASN A 266 9.14 5.79 -0.17
CA ASN A 266 8.48 5.09 -1.29
C ASN A 266 7.06 5.56 -1.62
N ASP A 267 6.42 6.40 -0.80
CA ASP A 267 5.07 6.95 -1.03
C ASP A 267 5.07 8.50 -1.00
N ALA A 268 6.23 9.13 -1.22
CA ALA A 268 6.41 10.57 -1.08
C ALA A 268 5.50 11.34 -2.07
N ARG A 269 4.34 11.78 -1.59
CA ARG A 269 3.70 13.00 -2.11
C ARG A 269 4.72 14.13 -1.91
N SER A 270 4.82 15.05 -2.87
CA SER A 270 5.63 16.26 -2.67
C SER A 270 5.24 16.93 -1.34
N VAL A 271 6.23 17.39 -0.56
CA VAL A 271 6.02 18.08 0.73
C VAL A 271 5.00 19.21 0.55
N ASP A 272 5.18 20.00 -0.51
CA ASP A 272 4.29 21.10 -0.90
C ASP A 272 2.83 20.63 -1.10
N ALA A 273 2.64 19.45 -1.69
CA ALA A 273 1.30 18.90 -1.90
C ALA A 273 0.66 18.37 -0.62
N ALA A 274 1.46 17.82 0.30
CA ALA A 274 0.98 17.37 1.60
C ALA A 274 0.54 18.56 2.46
N LEU A 275 1.38 19.59 2.56
CA LEU A 275 1.08 20.83 3.27
C LEU A 275 -0.13 21.53 2.67
N ARG A 276 -0.18 21.75 1.35
CA ARG A 276 -1.34 22.44 0.75
C ARG A 276 -2.67 21.72 1.04
N ARG A 277 -2.70 20.39 0.96
CA ARG A 277 -3.92 19.61 1.24
C ARG A 277 -4.30 19.55 2.73
N SER A 278 -3.40 19.93 3.62
CA SER A 278 -3.67 19.95 5.06
C SER A 278 -4.29 21.26 5.56
N ILE A 279 -4.26 22.31 4.74
CA ILE A 279 -4.90 23.59 5.05
C ILE A 279 -6.43 23.34 5.18
N PRO A 280 -7.06 23.75 6.30
CA PRO A 280 -8.51 23.64 6.45
C PRO A 280 -9.22 24.44 5.35
N ALA A 281 -9.97 23.74 4.49
CA ALA A 281 -10.65 24.39 3.39
C ALA A 281 -11.76 25.30 3.91
N PHE A 282 -11.66 26.59 3.62
CA PHE A 282 -12.69 27.59 3.92
C PHE A 282 -13.46 27.99 2.65
N ASN A 283 -12.74 28.44 1.63
CA ASN A 283 -13.33 28.94 0.39
C ASN A 283 -13.44 27.83 -0.68
N PRO A 284 -14.66 27.45 -1.12
CA PRO A 284 -14.86 26.38 -2.11
C PRO A 284 -14.34 26.73 -3.50
N ASP A 285 -14.30 28.01 -3.89
CA ASP A 285 -13.82 28.46 -5.20
C ASP A 285 -12.29 28.34 -5.28
N VAL A 286 -11.59 28.79 -4.24
CA VAL A 286 -10.12 28.59 -4.12
C VAL A 286 -9.79 27.11 -4.11
N LYS A 287 -10.62 26.28 -3.44
CA LYS A 287 -10.45 24.82 -3.45
C LYS A 287 -10.62 24.22 -4.84
N THR A 288 -11.53 24.77 -5.64
CA THR A 288 -11.74 24.36 -7.03
C THR A 288 -10.53 24.69 -7.89
N ILE A 289 -9.95 25.89 -7.72
CA ILE A 289 -8.68 26.26 -8.39
C ILE A 289 -7.57 25.27 -8.02
N GLN A 290 -7.39 24.96 -6.73
CA GLN A 290 -6.40 23.98 -6.29
C GLN A 290 -6.60 22.65 -7.01
N LYS A 291 -7.82 22.11 -7.00
CA LYS A 291 -8.14 20.81 -7.61
C LYS A 291 -7.83 20.81 -9.11
N SER A 292 -8.29 21.83 -9.84
CA SER A 292 -8.04 21.97 -11.28
C SER A 292 -6.55 22.02 -11.60
N LEU A 293 -5.74 22.72 -10.81
CA LEU A 293 -4.28 22.76 -10.99
C LEU A 293 -3.59 21.43 -10.62
N GLU A 294 -4.05 20.72 -9.59
CA GLU A 294 -3.56 19.39 -9.25
C GLU A 294 -3.88 18.36 -10.35
N ASP A 295 -5.04 18.48 -11.00
CA ASP A 295 -5.40 17.66 -12.17
C ASP A 295 -4.47 17.95 -13.36
N VAL A 296 -4.04 19.20 -13.56
CA VAL A 296 -3.01 19.53 -14.57
C VAL A 296 -1.68 18.83 -14.24
N GLN A 297 -1.23 18.84 -12.97
CA GLN A 297 -0.03 18.07 -12.58
C GLN A 297 -0.19 16.58 -12.83
N TYR A 298 -1.38 16.03 -12.60
CA TYR A 298 -1.68 14.63 -12.85
C TYR A 298 -1.61 14.30 -14.34
N TYR A 299 -2.27 15.10 -15.18
CA TYR A 299 -2.25 14.94 -16.64
C TYR A 299 -0.83 15.03 -17.22
N LEU A 300 0.02 15.89 -16.66
CA LEU A 300 1.43 15.96 -17.02
C LEU A 300 2.21 14.68 -16.74
N ARG A 301 1.77 13.77 -15.87
CA ARG A 301 2.47 12.51 -15.58
C ARG A 301 2.17 11.39 -16.58
N ILE A 302 1.16 11.55 -17.45
CA ILE A 302 0.76 10.53 -18.42
C ILE A 302 1.82 10.45 -19.55
N PRO A 303 2.49 9.30 -19.78
CA PRO A 303 3.67 9.25 -20.65
C PRO A 303 3.38 9.22 -22.16
N GLN A 304 2.23 8.70 -22.60
CA GLN A 304 1.98 8.46 -24.03
C GLN A 304 1.52 9.71 -24.80
N ARG A 305 0.30 10.19 -24.55
CA ARG A 305 -0.27 11.39 -25.18
C ARG A 305 -0.77 12.32 -24.08
N LYS A 306 -0.14 13.48 -23.93
CA LYS A 306 -0.54 14.49 -22.95
C LYS A 306 -1.93 15.03 -23.33
N PRO A 307 -2.92 15.04 -22.42
CA PRO A 307 -4.24 15.56 -22.71
C PRO A 307 -4.25 17.09 -22.61
N TRP A 308 -3.63 17.76 -23.59
CA TRP A 308 -3.51 19.23 -23.64
C TRP A 308 -4.86 19.95 -23.60
N GLY A 309 -5.90 19.40 -24.24
CA GLY A 309 -7.25 19.96 -24.19
C GLY A 309 -7.85 19.98 -22.78
N SER A 310 -7.68 18.90 -22.01
CA SER A 310 -8.14 18.82 -20.62
C SER A 310 -7.33 19.75 -19.70
N MET A 311 -6.02 19.86 -19.94
CA MET A 311 -5.18 20.83 -19.22
C MET A 311 -5.60 22.27 -19.52
N ALA A 312 -5.87 22.60 -20.79
CA ALA A 312 -6.34 23.92 -21.18
C ALA A 312 -7.71 24.27 -20.56
N ALA A 313 -8.65 23.32 -20.54
CA ALA A 313 -9.95 23.51 -19.89
C ALA A 313 -9.82 23.78 -18.38
N ASN A 314 -8.95 23.05 -17.69
CA ASN A 314 -8.69 23.28 -16.26
C ASN A 314 -8.07 24.66 -16.01
N VAL A 315 -7.09 25.08 -16.81
CA VAL A 315 -6.46 26.39 -16.68
C VAL A 315 -7.47 27.52 -16.99
N ALA A 316 -8.31 27.36 -18.00
CA ALA A 316 -9.36 28.31 -18.33
C ALA A 316 -10.38 28.47 -17.18
N ASN A 317 -10.78 27.37 -16.53
CA ASN A 317 -11.63 27.41 -15.34
C ASN A 317 -10.95 28.19 -14.19
N CYS A 318 -9.67 27.93 -13.93
CA CYS A 318 -8.91 28.68 -12.92
C CYS A 318 -8.85 30.18 -13.23
N LEU A 319 -8.61 30.55 -14.49
CA LEU A 319 -8.58 31.96 -14.92
C LEU A 319 -9.95 32.64 -14.76
N ALA A 320 -11.04 31.96 -15.12
CA ALA A 320 -12.39 32.50 -14.94
C ALA A 320 -12.73 32.75 -13.46
N LEU A 321 -12.28 31.86 -12.57
CA LEU A 321 -12.43 32.05 -11.13
C LEU A 321 -11.53 33.17 -10.58
N ALA A 322 -10.27 33.24 -11.03
CA ALA A 322 -9.33 34.29 -10.60
C ALA A 322 -9.79 35.71 -10.99
N GLN A 323 -10.63 35.85 -12.02
CA GLN A 323 -11.24 37.13 -12.43
C GLN A 323 -12.42 37.59 -11.55
N ARG A 324 -12.76 36.83 -10.49
CA ARG A 324 -13.83 37.18 -9.54
C ARG A 324 -13.24 37.39 -8.14
N PRO A 325 -12.60 38.55 -7.86
CA PRO A 325 -12.00 38.84 -6.56
C PRO A 325 -13.00 38.77 -5.39
N ASP A 326 -14.27 39.11 -5.65
CA ASP A 326 -15.38 39.00 -4.70
C ASP A 326 -15.53 37.57 -4.16
N LEU A 327 -15.42 36.55 -5.02
CA LEU A 327 -15.48 35.16 -4.62
C LEU A 327 -14.16 34.69 -4.02
N ILE A 328 -13.04 35.03 -4.65
CA ILE A 328 -11.73 34.50 -4.28
C ILE A 328 -11.20 35.07 -2.97
N LEU A 329 -11.50 36.32 -2.64
CA LEU A 329 -11.05 36.96 -1.40
C LEU A 329 -12.04 36.79 -0.23
N THR A 330 -13.14 36.05 -0.44
CA THR A 330 -14.08 35.72 0.63
C THR A 330 -13.37 34.95 1.75
N GLY A 331 -13.50 35.43 2.99
CA GLY A 331 -12.90 34.83 4.19
C GLY A 331 -11.55 35.39 4.62
N VAL A 332 -10.96 36.29 3.84
CA VAL A 332 -9.71 36.95 4.20
C VAL A 332 -9.96 37.99 5.31
N PRO A 333 -9.20 37.97 6.43
CA PRO A 333 -9.28 38.99 7.46
C PRO A 333 -8.95 40.39 6.91
N PRO A 334 -9.61 41.48 7.37
CA PRO A 334 -9.36 42.84 6.87
C PRO A 334 -7.90 43.29 6.93
N ALA A 335 -7.14 42.80 7.92
CA ALA A 335 -5.71 43.10 8.07
C ALA A 335 -4.83 42.43 6.99
N ALA A 336 -5.30 41.34 6.37
CA ALA A 336 -4.58 40.56 5.37
C ALA A 336 -5.04 40.83 3.92
N THR A 337 -6.06 41.68 3.72
CA THR A 337 -6.61 42.00 2.39
C THR A 337 -5.55 42.48 1.38
N PRO A 338 -4.65 43.42 1.71
CA PRO A 338 -3.64 43.89 0.74
C PRO A 338 -2.68 42.78 0.29
N ALA A 339 -2.34 41.87 1.20
CA ALA A 339 -1.50 40.71 0.89
C ALA A 339 -2.24 39.70 -0.01
N ALA A 340 -3.54 39.48 0.25
CA ALA A 340 -4.36 38.58 -0.54
C ALA A 340 -4.62 39.11 -1.97
N GLU A 341 -4.81 40.42 -2.14
CA GLU A 341 -4.88 41.08 -3.46
C GLU A 341 -3.59 40.89 -4.25
N THR A 342 -2.44 41.08 -3.60
CA THR A 342 -1.12 40.84 -4.21
C THR A 342 -0.95 39.38 -4.65
N LEU A 343 -1.41 38.43 -3.82
CA LEU A 343 -1.40 37.01 -4.15
C LEU A 343 -2.35 36.68 -5.32
N LEU A 344 -3.52 37.32 -5.40
CA LEU A 344 -4.45 37.14 -6.51
C LEU A 344 -3.87 37.65 -7.84
N ASP A 345 -3.17 38.77 -7.83
CA ASP A 345 -2.47 39.30 -9.01
C ASP A 345 -1.34 38.38 -9.46
N SER A 346 -0.57 37.87 -8.50
CA SER A 346 0.50 36.89 -8.74
C SER A 346 -0.05 35.57 -9.31
N LEU A 347 -1.17 35.09 -8.75
CA LEU A 347 -1.88 33.90 -9.22
C LEU A 347 -2.36 34.11 -10.66
N THR A 348 -3.03 35.23 -10.94
CA THR A 348 -3.54 35.55 -12.28
C THR A 348 -2.41 35.61 -13.30
N THR A 349 -1.29 36.24 -12.95
CA THR A 349 -0.08 36.29 -13.78
C THR A 349 0.49 34.89 -14.03
N SER A 350 0.57 34.06 -13.00
CA SER A 350 1.08 32.69 -13.08
C SER A 350 0.17 31.80 -13.94
N LEU A 351 -1.15 31.95 -13.81
CA LEU A 351 -2.14 31.24 -14.61
C LEU A 351 -2.08 31.63 -16.09
N ARG A 352 -1.85 32.91 -16.43
CA ARG A 352 -1.66 33.35 -17.83
C ARG A 352 -0.39 32.77 -18.45
N LYS A 353 0.73 32.74 -17.68
CA LYS A 353 1.97 32.09 -18.12
C LYS A 353 1.77 30.58 -18.31
N LEU A 354 1.02 29.95 -17.41
CA LEU A 354 0.65 28.54 -17.51
C LEU A 354 -0.22 28.26 -18.73
N GLU A 355 -1.21 29.10 -19.01
CA GLU A 355 -2.08 29.00 -20.19
C GLU A 355 -1.25 29.03 -21.48
N LEU A 356 -0.29 29.96 -21.58
CA LEU A 356 0.62 30.03 -22.71
C LEU A 356 1.45 28.75 -22.84
N ALA A 357 2.03 28.25 -21.75
CA ALA A 357 2.83 27.02 -21.75
C ALA A 357 2.03 25.78 -22.16
N VAL A 358 0.75 25.71 -21.78
CA VAL A 358 -0.18 24.64 -22.19
C VAL A 358 -0.52 24.77 -23.69
N LYS A 359 -0.78 26.00 -24.19
CA LYS A 359 -1.05 26.26 -25.61
C LYS A 359 0.15 25.91 -26.50
N THR A 360 1.36 26.25 -26.06
CA THR A 360 2.60 25.93 -26.77
C THR A 360 3.13 24.51 -26.51
N GLN A 361 2.40 23.72 -25.70
CA GLN A 361 2.69 22.31 -25.41
C GLN A 361 4.10 22.08 -24.83
N GLN A 362 4.56 22.96 -23.93
CA GLN A 362 5.88 22.90 -23.31
C GLN A 362 5.83 22.18 -21.94
N PRO A 363 6.10 20.87 -21.84
CA PRO A 363 5.86 20.10 -20.61
C PRO A 363 6.66 20.59 -19.40
N ASP A 364 7.93 20.95 -19.59
CA ASP A 364 8.79 21.43 -18.50
C ASP A 364 8.34 22.80 -17.97
N ALA A 365 7.93 23.69 -18.88
CA ALA A 365 7.37 24.98 -18.51
C ALA A 365 6.04 24.81 -17.76
N VAL A 366 5.15 23.91 -18.20
CA VAL A 366 3.89 23.64 -17.48
C VAL A 366 4.16 23.08 -16.09
N ALA A 367 5.12 22.16 -15.93
CA ALA A 367 5.46 21.59 -14.63
C ALA A 367 5.92 22.66 -13.61
N LEU A 368 6.77 23.60 -14.06
CA LEU A 368 7.24 24.71 -13.24
C LEU A 368 6.10 25.68 -12.91
N ARG A 369 5.35 26.14 -13.92
CA ARG A 369 4.29 27.15 -13.75
C ARG A 369 3.10 26.67 -12.92
N VAL A 370 2.71 25.39 -13.04
CA VAL A 370 1.67 24.81 -12.16
C VAL A 370 2.14 24.77 -10.72
N SER A 371 3.42 24.46 -10.48
CA SER A 371 3.97 24.41 -9.14
C SER A 371 3.99 25.80 -8.49
N ASP A 372 4.38 26.84 -9.24
CA ASP A 372 4.31 28.24 -8.79
C ASP A 372 2.86 28.64 -8.45
N ALA A 373 1.91 28.37 -9.35
CA ALA A 373 0.50 28.71 -9.13
C ALA A 373 -0.09 27.99 -7.91
N LEU A 374 0.23 26.71 -7.70
CA LEU A 374 -0.21 25.95 -6.54
C LEU A 374 0.39 26.44 -5.22
N ARG A 375 1.57 27.06 -5.23
CA ARG A 375 2.14 27.72 -4.04
C ARG A 375 1.36 28.97 -3.70
N THR A 376 1.10 29.84 -4.68
CA THR A 376 0.28 31.04 -4.47
C THR A 376 -1.14 30.71 -3.99
N VAL A 377 -1.74 29.64 -4.52
CA VAL A 377 -3.04 29.15 -4.03
C VAL A 377 -2.96 28.69 -2.56
N ALA A 378 -1.90 27.97 -2.19
CA ALA A 378 -1.72 27.54 -0.80
C ALA A 378 -1.55 28.74 0.15
N ASP A 379 -0.81 29.76 -0.26
CA ASP A 379 -0.62 30.99 0.54
C ASP A 379 -1.95 31.74 0.72
N LEU A 380 -2.78 31.78 -0.33
CA LEU A 380 -4.12 32.36 -0.24
C LEU A 380 -5.05 31.55 0.67
N GLU A 381 -5.05 30.22 0.57
CA GLU A 381 -5.81 29.34 1.46
C GLU A 381 -5.37 29.50 2.93
N LEU A 382 -4.07 29.74 3.18
CA LEU A 382 -3.57 30.00 4.53
C LEU A 382 -4.12 31.29 5.12
N LEU A 383 -4.24 32.37 4.34
CA LEU A 383 -4.83 33.63 4.81
C LEU A 383 -6.32 33.49 5.16
N GLN A 384 -7.01 32.53 4.55
CA GLN A 384 -8.44 32.26 4.75
C GLN A 384 -8.71 31.22 5.85
N ALA A 385 -7.69 30.54 6.35
CA ALA A 385 -7.86 29.42 7.25
C ALA A 385 -8.47 29.88 8.60
N PRO A 386 -9.61 29.31 9.06
CA PRO A 386 -10.32 29.76 10.25
C PRO A 386 -9.68 29.29 11.57
N GLY A 387 -8.38 28.98 11.58
CA GLY A 387 -7.69 28.33 12.70
C GLY A 387 -7.92 26.81 12.72
N LEU A 388 -8.01 26.21 13.92
CA LEU A 388 -8.16 24.76 14.06
C LEU A 388 -9.56 24.28 13.64
N PRO A 389 -9.68 23.25 12.78
CA PRO A 389 -10.97 22.76 12.30
C PRO A 389 -11.72 21.87 13.32
N PHE A 390 -11.18 21.68 14.53
CA PHE A 390 -11.77 20.84 15.58
C PHE A 390 -11.43 21.38 16.98
N LEU A 391 -12.26 21.01 17.95
CA LEU A 391 -12.05 21.33 19.35
C LEU A 391 -11.11 20.30 20.00
N ILE A 392 -10.17 20.79 20.81
CA ILE A 392 -9.26 19.93 21.58
C ILE A 392 -9.99 19.47 22.86
N PRO A 393 -9.99 18.16 23.18
CA PRO A 393 -10.58 17.64 24.42
C PRO A 393 -10.04 18.34 25.68
N LYS A 394 -10.91 18.52 26.69
CA LYS A 394 -10.57 19.22 27.94
C LYS A 394 -9.31 18.69 28.63
N GLU A 395 -9.13 17.38 28.59
CA GLU A 395 -7.99 16.67 29.19
C GLU A 395 -6.62 17.07 28.62
N TYR A 396 -6.56 17.65 27.41
CA TYR A 396 -5.30 18.09 26.77
C TYR A 396 -5.17 19.60 26.63
N GLN A 397 -6.10 20.39 27.20
CA GLN A 397 -6.07 21.85 27.06
C GLN A 397 -4.85 22.49 27.73
N SER A 398 -4.27 21.84 28.73
CA SER A 398 -3.06 22.27 29.45
C SER A 398 -1.77 22.04 28.66
N LEU A 399 -1.79 21.25 27.59
CA LEU A 399 -0.59 20.95 26.79
C LEU A 399 -0.27 22.07 25.77
N PRO A 400 1.01 22.26 25.42
CA PRO A 400 1.40 23.15 24.33
C PRO A 400 0.73 22.74 23.02
N ARG A 401 0.21 23.72 22.27
CA ARG A 401 -0.45 23.50 20.98
C ARG A 401 0.01 24.52 19.95
N LEU A 402 0.06 24.09 18.69
CA LEU A 402 0.30 24.94 17.53
C LEU A 402 -1.01 25.14 16.78
N VAL A 403 -1.50 26.40 16.72
CA VAL A 403 -2.74 26.80 16.04
C VAL A 403 -2.36 27.47 14.72
N GLY A 404 -1.80 26.71 13.78
CA GLY A 404 -1.27 27.25 12.53
C GLY A 404 -0.06 26.47 12.04
N ARG A 405 0.92 27.17 11.47
CA ARG A 405 2.20 26.58 11.04
C ARG A 405 3.37 27.26 11.71
N ALA A 406 4.44 26.52 11.89
CA ALA A 406 5.73 27.06 12.31
C ALA A 406 6.82 26.50 11.41
N VAL A 407 7.88 27.28 11.19
CA VAL A 407 9.04 26.82 10.44
C VAL A 407 10.19 26.67 11.41
N VAL A 408 10.84 25.51 11.35
CA VAL A 408 11.98 25.18 12.19
C VAL A 408 13.17 24.88 11.31
N GLU A 409 14.30 25.50 11.62
CA GLU A 409 15.56 25.17 10.97
C GLU A 409 16.34 24.18 11.84
N LEU A 410 16.74 23.06 11.23
CA LEU A 410 17.59 22.04 11.83
C LEU A 410 18.97 22.09 11.19
N THR A 411 19.98 22.44 11.98
CA THR A 411 21.38 22.41 11.55
C THR A 411 22.06 21.14 12.07
N VAL A 412 22.62 20.36 11.17
CA VAL A 412 23.33 19.12 11.48
C VAL A 412 24.80 19.20 11.08
N GLU A 413 25.67 18.62 11.88
CA GLU A 413 27.08 18.44 11.54
C GLU A 413 27.51 16.98 11.72
N LYS A 414 28.61 16.59 11.07
CA LYS A 414 29.26 15.32 11.36
C LYS A 414 30.16 15.46 12.59
N ARG A 415 30.12 14.46 13.47
CA ARG A 415 30.91 14.43 14.72
C ARG A 415 32.42 14.46 14.46
N ASP A 416 32.87 13.99 13.30
CA ASP A 416 34.27 14.04 12.89
C ASP A 416 34.69 15.40 12.31
N GLY A 417 33.78 16.37 12.23
CA GLY A 417 34.03 17.71 11.68
C GLY A 417 34.31 17.72 10.18
N SER A 418 34.14 16.58 9.49
CA SER A 418 34.41 16.48 8.06
C SER A 418 33.42 17.29 7.23
N LEU A 419 33.88 17.79 6.08
CA LEU A 419 33.05 18.52 5.10
C LEU A 419 32.15 17.55 4.35
N GLY A 420 31.10 17.09 5.02
CA GLY A 420 30.20 16.04 4.55
C GLY A 420 28.92 16.53 3.89
N PHE A 421 28.69 17.84 3.83
CA PHE A 421 27.48 18.45 3.28
C PHE A 421 27.83 19.33 2.08
N LEU A 422 26.83 19.81 1.36
CA LEU A 422 26.99 20.75 0.27
C LEU A 422 26.39 22.09 0.69
N ASP A 423 27.13 23.17 0.45
CA ASP A 423 26.62 24.52 0.62
C ASP A 423 25.58 24.79 -0.50
N PRO A 424 24.32 25.07 -0.16
CA PRO A 424 23.27 25.30 -1.15
C PRO A 424 23.46 26.58 -1.97
N VAL A 425 24.27 27.53 -1.49
CA VAL A 425 24.52 28.83 -2.14
C VAL A 425 25.88 28.84 -2.85
N ALA A 426 26.93 28.37 -2.17
CA ALA A 426 28.29 28.38 -2.70
C ALA A 426 28.63 27.13 -3.53
N GLY A 427 27.83 26.06 -3.46
CA GLY A 427 28.04 24.81 -4.22
C GLY A 427 29.27 24.00 -3.81
N GLY A 428 29.99 24.42 -2.76
CA GLY A 428 31.18 23.77 -2.22
C GLY A 428 30.90 22.82 -1.05
N PRO A 429 31.90 22.04 -0.62
CA PRO A 429 31.78 21.17 0.54
C PRO A 429 31.60 22.00 1.82
N ALA A 430 30.54 21.73 2.56
CA ALA A 430 30.16 22.40 3.79
C ALA A 430 30.31 21.49 5.00
N ARG A 431 30.66 22.10 6.14
CA ARG A 431 30.77 21.42 7.44
C ARG A 431 29.39 21.07 8.02
N THR A 432 28.39 21.89 7.73
CA THR A 432 27.03 21.77 8.28
C THR A 432 26.00 21.60 7.18
N GLY A 433 24.99 20.77 7.42
CA GLY A 433 23.79 20.67 6.61
C GLY A 433 22.62 21.41 7.27
N ARG A 434 21.88 22.21 6.50
CA ARG A 434 20.68 22.92 6.98
C ARG A 434 19.44 22.27 6.39
N LEU A 435 18.47 21.95 7.25
CA LEU A 435 17.19 21.36 6.90
C LEU A 435 16.08 22.29 7.39
N VAL A 436 15.15 22.66 6.51
CA VAL A 436 13.98 23.46 6.87
C VAL A 436 12.78 22.53 7.04
N LEU A 437 12.15 22.60 8.20
CA LEU A 437 11.00 21.78 8.60
C LEU A 437 9.77 22.68 8.79
N THR A 438 8.69 22.40 8.08
CA THR A 438 7.39 23.05 8.32
C THR A 438 6.54 22.18 9.23
N LEU A 439 6.23 22.69 10.42
CA LEU A 439 5.34 22.06 11.39
C LEU A 439 3.89 22.45 11.09
N ASP A 440 3.03 21.45 10.88
CA ASP A 440 1.62 21.65 10.53
C ASP A 440 0.69 21.43 11.73
N GLY A 441 0.41 22.51 12.45
CA GLY A 441 -0.51 22.51 13.59
C GLY A 441 -1.98 22.36 13.21
N TYR A 442 -2.36 22.66 11.95
CA TYR A 442 -3.73 22.45 11.46
C TYR A 442 -4.15 20.97 11.51
N SER A 443 -3.23 20.06 11.20
CA SER A 443 -3.46 18.61 11.27
C SER A 443 -3.10 18.03 12.64
N ALA A 444 -1.99 18.48 13.23
CA ALA A 444 -1.41 17.89 14.43
C ALA A 444 -1.08 18.95 15.50
N PRO A 445 -2.08 19.62 16.09
CA PRO A 445 -1.86 20.78 16.96
C PRO A 445 -1.03 20.47 18.20
N LEU A 446 -1.28 19.33 18.87
CA LEU A 446 -0.56 18.95 20.09
C LEU A 446 0.84 18.41 19.80
N SER A 447 0.98 17.54 18.81
CA SER A 447 2.28 16.94 18.46
C SER A 447 3.24 18.00 17.90
N ALA A 448 2.75 18.86 17.00
CA ALA A 448 3.53 19.98 16.46
C ALA A 448 3.81 21.03 17.55
N GLY A 449 2.83 21.36 18.39
CA GLY A 449 3.01 22.31 19.50
C GLY A 449 4.03 21.84 20.54
N ASN A 450 3.97 20.57 20.93
CA ASN A 450 4.94 19.98 21.85
C ASN A 450 6.34 19.92 21.24
N PHE A 451 6.44 19.50 19.97
CA PHE A 451 7.73 19.50 19.27
C PHE A 451 8.34 20.91 19.21
N LEU A 452 7.53 21.91 18.83
CA LEU A 452 7.98 23.30 18.80
C LEU A 452 8.41 23.80 20.18
N LYS A 453 7.68 23.45 21.24
CA LYS A 453 8.07 23.81 22.61
C LYS A 453 9.40 23.19 22.99
N ASN A 454 9.63 21.93 22.64
CA ASN A 454 10.91 21.25 22.89
C ASN A 454 12.07 21.91 22.14
N VAL A 455 11.82 22.37 20.90
CA VAL A 455 12.78 23.16 20.12
C VAL A 455 13.10 24.47 20.81
N MET A 456 12.09 25.24 21.23
CA MET A 456 12.27 26.50 21.95
C MET A 456 13.03 26.33 23.26
N ASP A 457 12.88 25.18 23.91
CA ASP A 457 13.56 24.84 25.16
C ASP A 457 14.95 24.23 24.94
N GLY A 458 15.44 24.20 23.68
CA GLY A 458 16.78 23.71 23.33
C GLY A 458 16.98 22.21 23.54
N LEU A 459 15.89 21.43 23.67
CA LEU A 459 15.95 20.02 24.08
C LEU A 459 16.80 19.15 23.14
N TYR A 460 16.82 19.52 21.86
CA TYR A 460 17.51 18.78 20.80
C TYR A 460 18.89 19.36 20.43
N ASN A 461 19.27 20.51 20.98
CA ASN A 461 20.54 21.16 20.65
C ASN A 461 21.72 20.34 21.20
N ASP A 462 22.80 20.28 20.41
CA ASP A 462 24.04 19.56 20.69
C ASP A 462 23.86 18.06 20.97
N ARG A 463 22.80 17.44 20.39
CA ARG A 463 22.48 16.03 20.60
C ARG A 463 22.95 15.13 19.47
N PRO A 464 23.51 13.94 19.79
CA PRO A 464 23.85 12.98 18.77
C PRO A 464 22.59 12.40 18.12
N LEU A 465 22.59 12.34 16.79
CA LEU A 465 21.58 11.69 15.98
C LEU A 465 21.92 10.21 15.84
N GLN A 466 20.98 9.33 16.17
CA GLN A 466 21.06 7.93 15.82
C GLN A 466 20.27 7.70 14.52
N VAL A 467 20.98 7.36 13.46
CA VAL A 467 20.39 7.20 12.13
C VAL A 467 20.36 5.72 11.77
N ASN A 468 19.16 5.22 11.46
CA ASN A 468 18.94 3.92 10.84
C ASN A 468 18.36 4.11 9.43
N TYR A 469 18.36 3.07 8.61
CA TYR A 469 17.85 3.11 7.22
C TYR A 469 16.42 3.65 7.05
N THR A 470 15.60 3.62 8.09
CA THR A 470 14.18 4.01 8.03
C THR A 470 13.79 5.13 9.00
N SER A 471 14.69 5.50 9.91
CA SER A 471 14.37 6.50 10.92
C SER A 471 15.59 7.19 11.54
N ILE A 472 15.37 8.43 11.95
CA ILE A 472 16.32 9.24 12.71
C ILE A 472 15.78 9.36 14.14
N PHE A 473 16.65 9.14 15.12
CA PHE A 473 16.33 9.25 16.54
C PHE A 473 17.23 10.28 17.22
N VAL A 474 16.62 11.06 18.10
CA VAL A 474 17.31 12.00 18.99
C VAL A 474 16.78 11.77 20.40
N GLN A 475 17.70 11.54 21.34
CA GLN A 475 17.36 11.49 22.75
C GLN A 475 17.37 12.91 23.31
N GLY A 476 16.28 13.35 23.92
CA GLY A 476 16.19 14.65 24.58
C GLY A 476 17.13 14.79 25.78
N SER A 477 17.33 16.03 26.24
CA SER A 477 18.13 16.29 27.45
C SER A 477 17.56 15.56 28.67
N PRO A 478 18.39 14.85 29.47
CA PRO A 478 17.95 14.18 30.69
C PRO A 478 17.53 15.14 31.81
N THR A 479 17.80 16.44 31.67
CA THR A 479 17.50 17.47 32.68
C THR A 479 16.09 18.08 32.56
N LEU A 480 15.33 17.75 31.51
CA LEU A 480 14.02 18.32 31.22
C LEU A 480 12.98 17.19 31.12
N GLU A 481 12.32 16.88 32.23
CA GLU A 481 11.18 15.94 32.22
C GLU A 481 9.96 16.57 31.53
N ARG A 482 9.26 15.78 30.70
CA ARG A 482 8.04 16.22 29.99
C ARG A 482 6.94 15.16 30.10
N PRO A 483 5.68 15.57 30.28
CA PRO A 483 4.56 14.65 30.29
C PRO A 483 4.41 13.97 28.91
N PRO A 484 3.94 12.72 28.87
CA PRO A 484 3.70 12.02 27.62
C PRO A 484 2.61 12.74 26.81
N VAL A 485 2.90 13.03 25.54
CA VAL A 485 1.95 13.67 24.62
C VAL A 485 1.30 12.62 23.74
N PRO A 486 -0.04 12.63 23.56
CA PRO A 486 -0.70 11.73 22.64
C PRO A 486 -0.19 11.95 21.23
N LEU A 487 0.15 10.86 20.53
CA LEU A 487 0.78 10.95 19.21
C LEU A 487 -0.14 11.59 18.16
N GLU A 488 -1.47 11.41 18.27
CA GLU A 488 -2.50 12.04 17.42
C GLU A 488 -3.86 12.15 18.16
N ILE A 489 -4.61 13.24 17.92
CA ILE A 489 -6.02 13.37 18.29
C ILE A 489 -6.85 13.44 17.00
N LEU A 490 -7.77 12.50 16.80
CA LEU A 490 -8.60 12.41 15.60
C LEU A 490 -10.03 12.91 15.90
N PRO A 491 -10.66 13.71 15.01
CA PRO A 491 -12.06 14.12 15.17
C PRO A 491 -13.01 12.92 15.18
N ALA A 492 -14.04 12.95 16.03
CA ALA A 492 -15.09 11.93 16.08
C ALA A 492 -15.77 11.80 14.70
N GLY A 493 -15.86 10.57 14.17
CA GLY A 493 -16.40 10.30 12.82
C GLY A 493 -15.39 10.39 11.67
N ARG A 494 -14.17 10.90 11.93
CA ARG A 494 -13.00 10.74 11.03
C ARG A 494 -12.10 9.57 11.49
N GLY A 495 -12.71 8.61 12.18
CA GLY A 495 -12.05 7.41 12.69
C GLY A 495 -11.48 6.55 11.56
N GLU A 496 -10.17 6.32 11.65
CA GLU A 496 -9.43 5.23 11.01
C GLU A 496 -9.42 5.19 9.47
N LYS A 497 -8.81 6.20 8.83
CA LYS A 497 -8.12 5.95 7.55
C LYS A 497 -6.62 5.84 7.80
N GLN A 498 -6.20 4.60 8.08
CA GLN A 498 -4.82 4.07 8.07
C GLN A 498 -3.79 4.79 8.96
N SER A 499 -3.21 4.02 9.90
CA SER A 499 -1.93 4.26 10.59
C SER A 499 -1.94 4.85 12.01
N THR A 500 -2.96 4.61 12.83
CA THR A 500 -2.83 4.84 14.30
C THR A 500 -3.47 3.77 15.20
N SER A 501 -4.14 2.77 14.63
CA SER A 501 -4.77 1.69 15.41
C SER A 501 -3.83 0.56 15.84
N GLU A 502 -2.60 0.49 15.29
CA GLU A 502 -1.56 -0.45 15.76
C GLU A 502 -0.92 -0.02 17.08
N LEU A 503 -1.03 1.25 17.50
CA LEU A 503 -0.35 1.73 18.70
C LEU A 503 -1.24 1.73 19.96
N ILE A 504 -2.55 1.98 19.83
CA ILE A 504 -3.45 2.06 20.99
C ILE A 504 -3.96 0.66 21.39
N ARG A 505 -4.09 -0.28 20.44
CA ARG A 505 -4.63 -1.61 20.74
C ARG A 505 -3.62 -2.55 21.41
N SER A 506 -2.31 -2.25 21.38
CA SER A 506 -1.33 -2.99 22.19
C SER A 506 -1.29 -2.55 23.66
N GLN A 507 -1.86 -1.39 24.02
CA GLN A 507 -1.91 -0.92 25.41
C GLN A 507 -3.20 -1.27 26.16
N ARG A 508 -4.31 -1.57 25.46
CA ARG A 508 -5.57 -1.94 26.13
C ARG A 508 -5.66 -3.41 26.57
N SER A 509 -4.73 -4.27 26.17
CA SER A 509 -4.69 -5.67 26.65
C SER A 509 -4.10 -5.83 28.05
N THR A 510 -3.63 -4.76 28.70
CA THR A 510 -2.88 -4.85 29.97
C THR A 510 -3.69 -4.44 31.21
N TYR A 511 -4.99 -4.18 31.09
CA TYR A 511 -5.86 -3.87 32.23
C TYR A 511 -7.02 -4.87 32.35
N GLN A 512 -6.69 -6.12 32.67
CA GLN A 512 -7.53 -6.96 33.53
C GLN A 512 -6.62 -7.65 34.56
N LEU A 513 -6.55 -7.06 35.74
CA LEU A 513 -6.02 -7.68 36.96
C LEU A 513 -7.06 -8.66 37.51
N HIS A 514 -6.65 -9.90 37.79
CA HIS A 514 -7.08 -10.75 38.92
C HIS A 514 -6.02 -11.87 39.08
N THR A 515 -5.03 -11.69 39.97
CA THR A 515 -4.94 -12.17 41.37
C THR A 515 -4.26 -13.53 41.55
N THR A 516 -3.01 -13.45 42.07
CA THR A 516 -2.38 -14.29 43.11
C THR A 516 -2.50 -15.82 43.12
N ARG A 517 -1.37 -16.51 42.92
CA ARG A 517 -0.73 -17.35 43.98
C ARG A 517 0.70 -17.78 43.62
N SER A 518 1.59 -17.58 44.59
CA SER A 518 2.96 -18.08 44.70
C SER A 518 3.02 -19.60 44.81
N VAL A 519 4.06 -20.24 44.25
CA VAL A 519 4.83 -21.37 44.86
C VAL A 519 6.23 -21.46 44.18
N LEU A 520 7.25 -21.65 45.03
CA LEU A 520 8.68 -21.90 44.78
C LEU A 520 9.01 -23.12 43.88
N ARG A 521 10.13 -23.04 43.14
CA ARG A 521 11.25 -24.04 43.05
C ARG A 521 12.22 -23.62 41.93
N GLN A 522 13.42 -23.14 42.25
CA GLN A 522 14.70 -23.86 42.38
C GLN A 522 15.31 -24.44 41.10
N SER A 523 16.38 -23.76 40.65
CA SER A 523 17.70 -24.26 40.19
C SER A 523 17.80 -25.50 39.29
N HIS A 524 18.49 -25.35 38.15
CA HIS A 524 19.78 -26.03 37.92
C HIS A 524 20.57 -25.42 36.75
N GLN A 525 21.89 -25.38 36.97
CA GLN A 525 22.98 -24.98 36.07
C GLN A 525 23.19 -25.95 34.90
N ALA A 526 23.75 -25.45 33.78
CA ALA A 526 24.92 -26.05 33.12
C ALA A 526 25.50 -25.11 32.04
N GLU A 527 26.81 -24.94 32.10
CA GLU A 527 27.70 -24.17 31.22
C GLU A 527 28.11 -24.92 29.93
N PRO A 528 28.81 -24.27 28.97
CA PRO A 528 28.94 -24.70 27.58
C PRO A 528 30.22 -25.47 27.27
N SER A 529 30.23 -26.22 26.17
CA SER A 529 31.45 -26.81 25.60
C SER A 529 31.65 -26.47 24.12
N THR A 530 32.76 -25.79 23.87
CA THR A 530 33.39 -25.44 22.59
C THR A 530 34.01 -26.67 21.94
N VAL A 531 33.87 -26.88 20.62
CA VAL A 531 34.84 -27.66 19.82
C VAL A 531 35.02 -27.03 18.45
N VAL A 532 36.29 -26.71 18.15
CA VAL A 532 36.83 -26.28 16.86
C VAL A 532 37.33 -27.52 16.11
N SER A 533 37.06 -27.64 14.81
CA SER A 533 38.00 -28.29 13.90
C SER A 533 37.86 -27.84 12.44
N THR A 534 39.01 -27.45 11.90
CA THR A 534 39.41 -27.08 10.53
C THR A 534 39.29 -28.19 9.48
N TYR A 535 39.09 -27.86 8.20
CA TYR A 535 39.84 -28.48 7.07
C TYR A 535 39.90 -27.57 5.82
N LYS A 536 41.03 -27.65 5.12
CA LYS A 536 41.55 -26.70 4.11
C LYS A 536 41.64 -27.37 2.72
N LYS A 537 41.30 -26.59 1.67
CA LYS A 537 42.00 -26.40 0.36
C LYS A 537 42.04 -27.48 -0.76
N LYS A 538 41.71 -26.99 -1.98
CA LYS A 538 42.35 -27.11 -3.36
C LYS A 538 41.30 -27.51 -4.42
N LYS A 539 41.27 -27.06 -5.69
CA LYS A 539 42.11 -26.21 -6.58
C LYS A 539 41.25 -25.90 -7.84
N LYS A 540 41.08 -24.64 -8.26
CA LYS A 540 41.62 -24.01 -9.51
C LYS A 540 41.66 -24.87 -10.80
N LYS A 541 40.83 -24.53 -11.81
CA LYS A 541 41.20 -23.83 -13.08
C LYS A 541 40.11 -23.97 -14.18
N LYS A 542 39.46 -22.87 -14.56
CA LYS A 542 39.23 -22.46 -15.97
C LYS A 542 38.82 -20.96 -16.01
N LYS A 543 39.83 -20.11 -16.22
CA LYS A 543 39.74 -18.78 -16.87
C LYS A 543 39.45 -19.04 -18.37
N ALA A 544 38.78 -18.22 -19.17
CA ALA A 544 38.38 -16.83 -19.07
C ALA A 544 37.35 -16.54 -20.18
N VAL A 545 36.16 -16.04 -19.84
CA VAL A 545 35.34 -15.10 -20.63
C VAL A 545 34.35 -14.42 -19.65
N GLU A 546 34.84 -13.78 -18.59
CA GLU A 546 33.97 -13.12 -17.58
C GLU A 546 34.65 -11.90 -16.93
N GLY A 547 35.49 -11.20 -17.70
CA GLY A 547 36.34 -10.11 -17.20
C GLY A 547 35.71 -8.71 -17.15
N VAL A 548 34.46 -8.51 -17.61
CA VAL A 548 33.90 -7.15 -17.75
C VAL A 548 32.59 -6.91 -16.99
N CYS A 549 31.86 -7.95 -16.56
CA CYS A 549 30.62 -7.78 -15.77
C CYS A 549 30.78 -7.93 -14.25
N ALA A 550 31.85 -8.58 -13.76
CA ALA A 550 32.05 -8.80 -12.33
C ALA A 550 32.54 -7.54 -11.58
N SER A 551 33.37 -6.69 -12.20
CA SER A 551 33.94 -5.50 -11.54
C SER A 551 32.95 -4.34 -11.33
N ARG A 552 31.74 -4.43 -11.92
CA ARG A 552 30.65 -3.45 -11.74
C ARG A 552 29.67 -3.87 -10.63
N ARG A 553 29.49 -5.18 -10.41
CA ARG A 553 28.65 -5.71 -9.32
C ARG A 553 29.38 -5.72 -7.97
N GLU A 554 30.68 -6.01 -7.94
CA GLU A 554 31.45 -5.94 -6.68
C GLU A 554 31.63 -4.49 -6.21
N ARG A 555 31.82 -3.52 -7.13
CA ARG A 555 31.81 -2.09 -6.78
C ARG A 555 30.44 -1.55 -6.33
N GLN A 556 29.33 -2.17 -6.74
CA GLN A 556 27.99 -1.79 -6.24
C GLN A 556 27.60 -2.49 -4.93
N ALA A 557 28.12 -3.70 -4.68
CA ALA A 557 27.90 -4.41 -3.42
C ALA A 557 28.77 -3.87 -2.27
N GLU A 558 30.05 -3.55 -2.51
CA GLU A 558 30.90 -2.92 -1.48
C GLU A 558 30.48 -1.46 -1.17
N CYS A 559 29.87 -0.76 -2.12
CA CYS A 559 29.39 0.60 -1.89
C CYS A 559 28.03 0.67 -1.14
N SER A 560 27.31 -0.47 -1.01
CA SER A 560 26.00 -0.50 -0.35
C SER A 560 26.00 -1.13 1.05
N GLU A 561 26.96 -2.00 1.39
CA GLU A 561 27.09 -2.57 2.76
C GLU A 561 28.22 -1.95 3.61
N GLY A 562 29.14 -1.17 3.01
CA GLY A 562 30.34 -0.66 3.71
C GLY A 562 30.34 0.80 4.19
N VAL A 563 29.39 1.66 3.80
CA VAL A 563 29.53 3.13 3.99
C VAL A 563 28.59 3.74 5.05
N LEU A 564 27.58 3.01 5.53
CA LEU A 564 26.67 3.51 6.60
C LEU A 564 27.03 2.97 8.00
N SER A 565 28.16 2.28 8.13
CA SER A 565 28.75 1.92 9.42
C SER A 565 29.65 3.07 9.89
N ARG A 566 29.20 3.82 10.92
CA ARG A 566 29.92 4.88 11.68
C ARG A 566 30.02 6.28 11.04
N GLN A 567 28.92 6.93 10.70
CA GLN A 567 28.88 8.40 10.69
C GLN A 567 27.97 8.88 11.81
N GLN A 568 28.56 9.33 12.91
CA GLN A 568 27.82 9.93 14.03
C GLN A 568 27.55 11.39 13.66
N LEU A 569 26.28 11.76 13.59
CA LEU A 569 25.83 13.14 13.31
C LEU A 569 25.38 13.78 14.62
N ALA A 570 25.44 15.10 14.71
CA ALA A 570 24.90 15.86 15.84
C ALA A 570 24.04 17.02 15.36
N VAL A 571 23.03 17.38 16.14
CA VAL A 571 22.26 18.62 15.95
C VAL A 571 23.08 19.76 16.55
N VAL A 572 23.45 20.76 15.76
CA VAL A 572 24.21 21.94 16.24
C VAL A 572 23.26 23.04 16.73
N GLY A 573 22.03 23.05 16.21
CA GLY A 573 21.00 23.98 16.65
C GLY A 573 19.66 23.72 15.98
N VAL A 574 18.60 24.03 16.71
CA VAL A 574 17.25 24.07 16.20
C VAL A 574 16.63 25.43 16.54
N GLU A 575 16.32 26.23 15.53
CA GLU A 575 15.76 27.58 15.69
C GLU A 575 14.33 27.66 15.17
N ASN A 576 13.48 28.40 15.87
CA ASN A 576 12.12 28.72 15.42
C ASN A 576 12.15 29.98 14.56
N LEU A 577 11.77 29.83 13.29
CA LEU A 577 11.48 30.93 12.39
C LEU A 577 9.96 31.15 12.46
N ALA A 578 9.53 31.97 13.42
CA ALA A 578 8.12 32.26 13.63
C ALA A 578 7.52 32.86 12.34
N THR A 579 6.39 32.30 11.90
CA THR A 579 5.44 32.97 11.01
C THR A 579 4.08 32.96 11.72
N SER A 580 3.34 34.05 11.56
CA SER A 580 2.15 34.53 12.31
C SER A 580 1.34 33.50 13.08
#